data_AF-A0A813K2C6-F1
#
_entry.id   AF-A0A813K2C6-F1
#
_cell.length_a   1.000
_cell.length_b   1.000
_cell.length_c   1.000
_cell.angle_alpha   90.00
_cell.angle_beta   90.00
_cell.angle_gamma   90.00
#
_symmetry.space_group_name_H-M   'P 1'
#
loop_
_entity.id
_entity.type
_entity.pdbx_description
1 polymer ?
#
loop_
_entity_poly.entity_id
_entity_poly.type
_entity_poly.pdbx_seq_one_letter_code
_entity_poly.pdbx_strand_id
1 'polypeptide(L)'
;VGNADPWTLLQVMGKAARRVDIGAAYASSAIFVLVAFVQRSPGKVLPLLTRFTEAVLRCLEPSDPALRRQSLMAVTSALHELVNTFPMVDFHQQSQ
;
A
#
# COMPACT_ATOMS: atom_id res chain seq x y z
N VAL A 1 14.53 3.95 8.54
CA VAL A 1 13.17 4.48 8.82
C VAL A 1 12.15 3.37 9.05
N GLY A 2 11.84 2.50 8.07
CA GLY A 2 10.80 1.46 8.23
C GLY A 2 10.93 0.50 9.42
N ASN A 3 12.16 0.21 9.87
CA ASN A 3 12.36 -0.67 11.02
C ASN A 3 12.11 0.01 12.38
N ALA A 4 12.23 1.34 12.46
CA ALA A 4 12.08 2.12 13.69
C ALA A 4 10.68 2.73 13.82
N ASP A 5 10.07 3.14 12.68
CA ASP A 5 8.74 3.72 12.64
C ASP A 5 7.98 3.26 11.38
N PRO A 6 7.21 2.17 11.48
CA PRO A 6 6.42 1.64 10.36
C PRO A 6 5.26 2.58 9.97
N TRP A 7 4.77 3.39 10.92
CA TRP A 7 3.70 4.35 10.68
C TRP A 7 4.16 5.50 9.78
N THR A 8 5.33 6.07 10.09
CA THR A 8 5.91 7.14 9.27
C THR A 8 6.25 6.64 7.87
N LEU A 9 6.78 5.41 7.73
CA LEU A 9 7.01 4.84 6.40
C LEU A 9 5.72 4.74 5.59
N LEU A 10 4.65 4.21 6.19
CA LEU A 10 3.34 4.08 5.55
C LEU A 10 2.78 5.45 5.14
N GLN A 11 2.86 6.46 6.01
CA GLN A 11 2.41 7.82 5.74
C GLN A 11 3.16 8.46 4.57
N VAL A 12 4.50 8.38 4.58
CA VAL A 12 5.34 9.04 3.58
C VAL A 12 5.22 8.35 2.24
N MET A 13 5.31 7.02 2.20
CA MET A 13 5.19 6.26 0.96
C MET A 13 3.76 6.27 0.41
N GLY A 14 2.73 6.24 1.26
CA GLY A 14 1.34 6.38 0.83
C GLY A 14 1.04 7.75 0.22
N LYS A 15 1.65 8.83 0.73
CA LYS A 15 1.60 10.15 0.08
C LYS A 15 2.38 10.16 -1.23
N ALA A 16 3.58 9.58 -1.26
CA ALA A 16 4.41 9.51 -2.46
C ALA A 16 3.74 8.72 -3.60
N ALA A 17 3.04 7.64 -3.28
CA ALA A 17 2.27 6.83 -4.23
C ALA A 17 1.16 7.61 -4.95
N ARG A 18 0.74 8.76 -4.40
CA ARG A 18 -0.28 9.64 -4.99
C ARG A 18 0.30 10.85 -5.72
N ARG A 19 1.62 10.99 -5.80
CA ARG A 19 2.30 12.11 -6.47
C ARG A 19 2.44 11.85 -7.97
N VAL A 20 1.31 11.93 -8.68
CA VAL A 20 1.25 11.79 -10.14
C VAL A 20 2.05 12.88 -10.85
N ASP A 21 2.21 14.05 -10.21
CA ASP A 21 3.00 15.19 -10.66
C ASP A 21 4.49 14.86 -10.89
N ILE A 22 5.02 13.88 -10.16
CA ILE A 22 6.42 13.44 -10.27
C ILE A 22 6.57 12.32 -11.33
N GLY A 23 5.48 11.62 -11.63
CA GLY A 23 5.40 10.60 -12.68
C GLY A 23 5.08 9.20 -12.17
N ALA A 24 4.56 8.36 -13.08
CA ALA A 24 4.07 7.02 -12.79
C ALA A 24 5.11 6.11 -12.13
N ALA A 25 6.36 6.16 -12.60
CA ALA A 25 7.44 5.34 -12.06
C ALA A 25 7.73 5.63 -10.58
N TYR A 26 7.60 6.91 -10.16
CA TYR A 26 7.78 7.32 -8.77
C TYR A 26 6.65 6.77 -7.89
N ALA A 27 5.40 6.89 -8.35
CA ALA A 27 4.23 6.35 -7.66
C ALA A 27 4.32 4.82 -7.49
N SER A 28 4.66 4.09 -8.57
CA SER A 28 4.84 2.64 -8.52
C SER A 28 5.99 2.24 -7.59
N SER A 29 7.11 2.98 -7.60
CA SER A 29 8.24 2.72 -6.70
C SER A 29 7.86 2.87 -5.23
N ALA A 30 7.05 3.87 -4.88
CA ALA A 30 6.54 4.04 -3.51
C ALA A 30 5.67 2.85 -3.06
N ILE A 31 4.84 2.33 -3.96
CA ILE A 31 4.03 1.12 -3.69
C ILE A 31 4.96 -0.10 -3.53
N PHE A 32 5.97 -0.27 -4.38
CA PHE A 32 6.92 -1.38 -4.24
C PHE A 32 7.73 -1.32 -2.94
N VAL A 33 8.09 -0.13 -2.45
CA VAL A 33 8.73 0.03 -1.13
C VAL A 33 7.80 -0.44 -0.02
N LEU A 34 6.50 -0.15 -0.11
CA LEU A 34 5.50 -0.65 0.82
C LEU A 34 5.41 -2.18 0.76
N VAL A 35 5.40 -2.78 -0.43
CA VAL A 35 5.40 -4.24 -0.60
C VAL A 35 6.64 -4.90 -0.01
N ALA A 36 7.82 -4.37 -0.29
CA ALA A 36 9.07 -4.86 0.29
C ALA A 36 9.06 -4.77 1.83
N PHE A 37 8.37 -3.77 2.39
CA PHE A 37 8.20 -3.65 3.83
C PHE A 37 7.30 -4.74 4.42
N VAL A 38 6.21 -5.10 3.73
CA VAL A 38 5.34 -6.24 4.09
C VAL A 38 6.14 -7.53 4.19
N GLN A 39 6.92 -7.83 3.14
CA GLN A 39 7.72 -9.06 3.07
C GLN A 39 8.81 -9.10 4.15
N ARG A 40 9.46 -7.98 4.40
CA ARG A 40 10.61 -7.90 5.32
C ARG A 40 10.21 -7.82 6.79
N SER A 41 9.00 -7.37 7.12
CA SER A 41 8.57 -7.15 8.51
C SER A 41 7.07 -7.38 8.72
N PRO A 42 6.56 -8.59 8.43
CA PRO A 42 5.13 -8.88 8.48
C PRO A 42 4.51 -8.61 9.87
N GLY A 43 5.22 -8.96 10.95
CA GLY A 43 4.75 -8.71 12.32
C GLY A 43 4.57 -7.22 12.67
N LYS A 44 5.26 -6.31 11.98
CA LYS A 44 5.10 -4.86 12.15
C LYS A 44 4.00 -4.28 11.29
N VAL A 45 3.69 -4.93 10.17
CA VAL A 45 2.60 -4.54 9.26
C VAL A 45 1.26 -5.02 9.77
N LEU A 46 1.19 -6.19 10.41
CA LEU A 46 -0.04 -6.76 10.94
C LEU A 46 -0.93 -5.76 11.73
N PRO A 47 -0.42 -4.99 12.72
CA PRO A 47 -1.25 -3.99 13.43
C PRO A 47 -1.64 -2.78 12.58
N LEU A 48 -1.01 -2.59 11.42
CA LEU A 48 -1.25 -1.49 10.48
C LEU A 48 -1.95 -1.96 9.20
N LEU A 49 -2.38 -3.23 9.13
CA LEU A 49 -2.81 -3.87 7.89
C LEU A 49 -3.95 -3.14 7.20
N THR A 50 -4.98 -2.73 7.96
CA THR A 50 -6.11 -1.96 7.43
C THR A 50 -5.65 -0.66 6.80
N ARG A 51 -4.76 0.07 7.48
CA ARG A 51 -4.25 1.36 7.00
C ARG A 51 -3.32 1.19 5.79
N PHE A 52 -2.58 0.09 5.76
CA PHE A 52 -1.74 -0.27 4.62
C PHE A 52 -2.60 -0.57 3.39
N THR A 53 -3.63 -1.41 3.56
CA THR A 53 -4.60 -1.74 2.52
C THR A 53 -5.30 -0.47 2.02
N GLU A 54 -5.75 0.41 2.90
CA GLU A 54 -6.36 1.69 2.53
C GLU A 54 -5.40 2.58 1.71
N ALA A 55 -4.13 2.69 2.11
CA ALA A 55 -3.16 3.51 1.39
C ALA A 55 -2.94 2.99 -0.05
N VAL A 56 -2.89 1.66 -0.21
CA VAL A 56 -2.77 0.99 -1.51
C VAL A 56 -4.05 1.19 -2.33
N LEU A 57 -5.24 1.01 -1.75
CA LEU A 57 -6.53 1.17 -2.43
C LEU A 57 -6.82 2.63 -2.84
N ARG A 58 -6.35 3.62 -2.06
CA ARG A 58 -6.47 5.05 -2.43
C ARG A 58 -5.75 5.40 -3.72
N CYS A 59 -4.80 4.58 -4.18
CA CYS A 59 -4.17 4.77 -5.49
C CYS A 59 -5.12 4.37 -6.65
N LEU A 60 -6.25 3.73 -6.35
CA LEU A 60 -7.29 3.36 -7.32
C LEU A 60 -8.54 4.24 -7.25
N GLU A 61 -8.48 5.36 -6.53
CA GLU A 61 -9.61 6.25 -6.31
C GLU A 61 -10.21 6.73 -7.65
N PRO A 62 -11.54 6.61 -7.87
CA PRO A 62 -12.17 6.88 -9.15
C PRO A 62 -12.06 8.34 -9.59
N SER A 63 -11.89 9.25 -8.63
CA SER A 63 -11.69 10.68 -8.85
C SER A 63 -10.41 10.99 -9.64
N ASP A 64 -9.44 10.05 -9.70
CA ASP A 64 -8.17 10.25 -10.39
C ASP A 64 -7.88 9.09 -11.38
N PRO A 65 -8.47 9.13 -12.59
CA PRO A 65 -8.41 8.03 -13.55
C PRO A 65 -7.00 7.83 -14.17
N ALA A 66 -6.13 8.83 -14.08
CA ALA A 66 -4.73 8.74 -14.51
C ALA A 66 -3.91 7.95 -13.49
N LEU A 67 -3.98 8.34 -12.22
CA LEU A 67 -3.34 7.63 -11.11
C LEU A 67 -3.78 6.17 -11.07
N ARG A 68 -5.10 5.93 -11.20
CA ARG A 68 -5.68 4.58 -11.18
C ARG A 68 -5.09 3.68 -12.26
N ARG A 69 -5.03 4.15 -13.52
CA ARG A 69 -4.48 3.35 -14.63
C ARG A 69 -3.02 3.01 -14.44
N GLN A 70 -2.23 3.97 -13.95
CA GLN A 70 -0.80 3.81 -13.76
C GLN A 70 -0.46 2.93 -12.55
N SER A 71 -1.27 3.01 -11.49
CA SER A 71 -1.04 2.29 -10.24
C SER A 71 -1.61 0.88 -10.24
N LEU A 72 -2.45 0.52 -11.21
CA LEU A 72 -3.22 -0.73 -11.22
C LEU A 72 -2.35 -1.96 -11.03
N MET A 73 -1.28 -2.13 -11.83
CA MET A 73 -0.36 -3.26 -11.67
C MET A 73 0.31 -3.27 -10.29
N ALA A 74 0.87 -2.14 -9.86
CA ALA A 74 1.59 -2.06 -8.59
C ALA A 74 0.66 -2.35 -7.39
N VAL A 75 -0.57 -1.84 -7.43
CA VAL A 75 -1.60 -2.09 -6.42
C VAL A 75 -2.01 -3.56 -6.42
N THR A 76 -2.25 -4.17 -7.58
CA THR A 76 -2.60 -5.60 -7.67
C THR A 76 -1.49 -6.47 -7.10
N SER A 77 -0.22 -6.20 -7.42
CA SER A 77 0.91 -6.90 -6.81
C SER A 77 0.98 -6.69 -5.30
N ALA A 78 0.72 -5.49 -4.82
CA ALA A 78 0.70 -5.20 -3.38
C ALA A 78 -0.41 -5.96 -2.64
N LEU A 79 -1.62 -5.98 -3.20
CA LEU A 79 -2.74 -6.74 -2.64
C LEU A 79 -2.47 -8.24 -2.64
N HIS A 80 -1.90 -8.77 -3.73
CA HIS A 80 -1.50 -10.17 -3.81
C HIS A 80 -0.52 -10.55 -2.70
N GLU A 81 0.52 -9.73 -2.50
CA GLU A 81 1.51 -9.95 -1.45
C GLU A 81 0.94 -9.84 -0.04
N LEU A 82 0.00 -8.91 0.20
CA LEU A 82 -0.70 -8.82 1.48
C LEU A 82 -1.50 -10.07 1.78
N VAL A 83 -2.27 -10.58 0.82
CA VAL A 83 -3.07 -11.81 0.98
C VAL A 83 -2.17 -13.03 1.17
N ASN A 84 -1.07 -13.12 0.43
CA ASN A 84 -0.10 -14.20 0.56
C ASN A 84 0.63 -14.17 1.92
N THR A 85 0.96 -12.98 2.42
CA THR A 85 1.66 -12.78 3.70
C THR A 85 0.72 -12.92 4.90
N PHE A 86 -0.54 -12.55 4.76
CA PHE A 86 -1.55 -12.54 5.83
C PHE A 86 -2.81 -13.33 5.44
N PRO A 87 -2.70 -14.65 5.19
CA PRO A 87 -3.81 -15.47 4.67
C PRO A 87 -4.98 -15.63 5.64
N MET A 88 -4.78 -15.32 6.93
CA MET A 88 -5.75 -15.50 8.01
C MET A 88 -6.32 -14.20 8.59
N VAL A 89 -5.88 -13.02 8.11
CA VAL A 89 -6.56 -11.79 8.49
C VAL A 89 -7.78 -11.70 7.61
N ASP A 90 -8.84 -12.36 8.07
CA ASP A 90 -10.20 -12.08 7.64
C ASP A 90 -10.33 -10.56 7.62
N PHE A 91 -10.47 -9.98 6.42
CA PHE A 91 -10.69 -8.56 6.21
C PHE A 91 -12.03 -8.26 6.85
N HIS A 92 -12.06 -8.18 8.20
CA HIS A 92 -13.18 -7.79 9.00
C HIS A 92 -13.44 -6.33 8.65
N GLN A 93 -14.15 -6.13 7.54
CA GLN A 93 -15.14 -5.09 7.49
C GLN A 93 -15.96 -5.33 8.75
N GLN A 94 -15.86 -4.44 9.74
CA GLN A 94 -16.92 -4.34 10.74
C GLN A 94 -18.20 -4.14 9.91
N SER A 95 -18.97 -5.21 9.78
CA SER A 95 -20.33 -5.16 9.27
C SER A 95 -21.05 -4.06 10.05
N GLN A 96 -21.52 -3.06 9.31
CA GLN A 96 -22.42 -2.01 9.82
C GLN A 96 -23.68 -2.63 10.43
#